data_AF-A0A8X6IVJ9-F1
#
_entry.id   AF-A0A8X6IVJ9-F1
#
_cell.length_a   1.000
_cell.length_b   1.000
_cell.length_c   1.000
_cell.angle_alpha   90.00
_cell.angle_beta   90.00
_cell.angle_gamma   90.00
#
_symmetry.space_group_name_H-M   'P 1'
#
loop_
_entity.id
_entity.type
_entity.pdbx_description
1 polymer ?
#
loop_
_entity_poly.entity_id
_entity_poly.type
_entity_poly.pdbx_seq_one_letter_code
_entity_poly.pdbx_strand_id
1 'polypeptide(L)'
;CTHHVPRHSPLSSVSGGSSSYSFLLSVRLSANGENLGFNVISPLYLRIEQRTAVSHSYMLPSRQLWSPNEVIAFTKYKNYTVKNYDEFFRDIGFSTAFEMYKDTFRYAEKGLNPPGVEVHCFFGTELETMNK
;
A
#
# COMPACT_ATOMS: atom_id res chain seq x y z
N CYS A 1 -31.75 -12.58 16.44
CA CYS A 1 -31.67 -11.13 16.24
C CYS A 1 -30.47 -10.79 15.36
N THR A 2 -30.65 -10.77 14.05
CA THR A 2 -29.62 -10.31 13.09
C THR A 2 -29.67 -8.78 13.07
N HIS A 3 -28.75 -8.13 13.78
CA HIS A 3 -28.53 -6.70 13.59
C HIS A 3 -27.94 -6.49 12.20
N HIS A 4 -28.77 -6.09 11.24
CA HIS A 4 -28.30 -5.61 9.94
C HIS A 4 -27.57 -4.28 10.13
N VAL A 5 -26.40 -4.14 9.50
CA VAL A 5 -25.68 -2.86 9.44
C VAL A 5 -26.44 -1.95 8.47
N PRO A 6 -27.01 -0.82 8.92
CA PRO A 6 -27.84 0.03 8.06
C PRO A 6 -27.02 0.96 7.17
N ARG A 7 -25.78 1.28 7.56
CA ARG A 7 -24.94 2.30 6.91
C ARG A 7 -23.45 2.04 7.14
N HIS A 8 -22.63 2.41 6.15
CA HIS A 8 -21.18 2.38 6.23
C HIS A 8 -20.59 3.74 5.81
N SER A 9 -19.92 4.45 6.73
CA SER A 9 -19.33 5.77 6.46
C SER A 9 -17.80 5.73 6.58
N PRO A 10 -17.07 5.30 5.53
CA PRO A 10 -15.62 5.21 5.58
C PRO A 10 -14.99 6.60 5.49
N LEU A 11 -14.02 6.86 6.38
CA LEU A 11 -13.17 8.04 6.36
C LEU A 11 -11.83 7.67 5.73
N SER A 12 -11.45 8.33 4.64
CA SER A 12 -10.15 8.18 3.98
C SER A 12 -9.82 6.72 3.64
N SER A 13 -10.79 5.97 3.10
CA SER A 13 -10.59 4.55 2.78
C SER A 13 -9.52 4.36 1.72
N VAL A 14 -8.72 3.31 1.91
CA VAL A 14 -7.63 2.87 1.04
C VAL A 14 -8.13 1.71 0.17
N SER A 15 -9.26 1.91 -0.50
CA SER A 15 -9.87 0.85 -1.30
C SER A 15 -9.06 0.62 -2.57
N GLY A 16 -8.42 -0.56 -2.66
CA GLY A 16 -7.66 -1.01 -3.84
C GLY A 16 -6.18 -0.62 -3.82
N GLY A 17 -5.66 -0.27 -2.65
CA GLY A 17 -4.29 0.19 -2.46
C GLY A 17 -4.26 1.65 -2.06
N SER A 18 -3.13 2.07 -1.51
CA SER A 18 -2.95 3.45 -1.07
C SER A 18 -2.54 4.37 -2.20
N SER A 19 -2.86 5.66 -2.04
CA SER A 19 -2.17 6.76 -2.72
C SER A 19 -0.66 6.48 -2.78
N SER A 20 0.01 6.97 -3.83
CA SER A 20 1.47 6.93 -4.01
C SER A 20 2.22 7.18 -2.69
N TYR A 21 1.69 8.00 -1.78
CA TYR A 21 2.20 8.19 -0.44
C TYR A 21 2.38 6.91 0.38
N SER A 22 1.38 6.03 0.56
CA SER A 22 1.56 4.83 1.39
C SER A 22 2.29 3.71 0.66
N PHE A 23 2.31 3.72 -0.68
CA PHE A 23 3.22 2.88 -1.46
C PHE A 23 4.67 3.33 -1.27
N LEU A 24 4.95 4.62 -1.44
CA LEU A 24 6.25 5.22 -1.16
C LEU A 24 6.64 5.02 0.30
N LEU A 25 5.70 5.09 1.23
CA LEU A 25 5.89 4.70 2.63
C LEU A 25 6.26 3.22 2.69
N SER A 26 5.47 2.31 2.13
CA SER A 26 5.77 0.86 2.16
C SER A 26 7.11 0.51 1.52
N VAL A 27 7.47 1.18 0.42
CA VAL A 27 8.77 1.07 -0.26
C VAL A 27 9.89 1.67 0.59
N ARG A 28 9.69 2.86 1.17
CA ARG A 28 10.69 3.57 1.98
C ARG A 28 10.90 2.86 3.31
N LEU A 29 9.84 2.43 3.99
CA LEU A 29 9.82 1.52 5.12
C LEU A 29 10.61 0.25 4.78
N SER A 30 10.29 -0.41 3.66
CA SER A 30 10.95 -1.65 3.26
C SER A 30 12.42 -1.46 2.87
N ALA A 31 12.78 -0.36 2.19
CA ALA A 31 14.13 -0.14 1.68
C ALA A 31 15.04 0.55 2.71
N ASN A 32 14.59 1.65 3.30
CA ASN A 32 15.40 2.54 4.15
C ASN A 32 14.95 2.57 5.61
N GLY A 33 13.76 2.04 5.91
CA GLY A 33 13.09 2.25 7.19
C GLY A 33 12.55 3.67 7.33
N GLU A 34 11.58 3.86 8.21
CA GLU A 34 11.06 5.18 8.54
C GLU A 34 10.87 5.31 10.04
N ASN A 35 11.21 6.47 10.59
CA ASN A 35 11.09 6.72 12.02
C ASN A 35 9.77 7.38 12.41
N LEU A 36 8.81 7.54 11.50
CA LEU A 36 7.48 8.12 11.76
C LEU A 36 7.52 9.48 12.52
N GLY A 37 8.60 10.25 12.33
CA GLY A 37 8.83 11.52 13.03
C GLY A 37 9.55 11.42 14.38
N PHE A 38 9.90 10.21 14.84
CA PHE A 38 10.66 9.99 16.07
C PHE A 38 12.18 10.09 15.81
N ASN A 39 12.80 11.20 16.22
CA ASN A 39 14.24 11.44 16.00
C ASN A 39 15.18 10.59 16.88
N VAL A 40 14.64 9.83 17.82
CA VAL A 40 15.42 9.06 18.82
C VAL A 40 15.80 7.66 18.31
N ILE A 41 15.05 7.11 17.35
CA ILE A 41 15.21 5.73 16.89
C ILE A 41 15.70 5.71 15.44
N SER A 42 16.74 4.90 15.18
CA SER A 42 17.27 4.73 13.82
C SER A 42 16.22 4.06 12.92
N PRO A 43 15.94 4.63 11.73
CA PRO A 43 15.03 4.03 10.75
C PRO A 43 15.39 2.58 10.39
N LEU A 44 16.69 2.25 10.33
CA LEU A 44 17.16 0.91 10.01
C LEU A 44 16.79 -0.14 11.06
N TYR A 45 16.68 0.29 12.32
CA TYR A 45 16.24 -0.59 13.40
C TYR A 45 14.74 -0.86 13.30
N LEU A 46 13.95 0.18 13.02
CA LEU A 46 12.51 0.07 12.81
C LEU A 46 12.15 -0.71 11.54
N ARG A 47 13.00 -0.67 10.52
CA ARG A 47 12.82 -1.44 9.28
C ARG A 47 12.61 -2.93 9.53
N ILE A 48 13.26 -3.49 10.55
CA ILE A 48 13.11 -4.91 10.88
C ILE A 48 11.67 -5.21 11.30
N GLU A 49 11.11 -4.37 12.17
CA GLU A 49 9.72 -4.48 12.63
C GLU A 49 8.75 -4.16 11.49
N GLN A 50 8.95 -3.05 10.78
CA GLN A 50 8.05 -2.59 9.71
C GLN A 50 7.96 -3.57 8.54
N ARG A 51 9.02 -4.36 8.28
CA ARG A 51 9.01 -5.44 7.29
C ARG A 51 8.13 -6.62 7.71
N THR A 52 7.84 -6.81 9.00
CA THR A 52 6.94 -7.88 9.46
C THR A 52 5.46 -7.56 9.25
N ALA A 53 5.12 -6.28 9.06
CA ALA A 53 3.75 -5.85 8.91
C ALA A 53 3.20 -6.16 7.50
N VAL A 54 2.39 -7.21 7.42
CA VAL A 54 1.70 -7.66 6.19
C VAL A 54 0.78 -6.60 5.60
N SER A 55 0.27 -5.68 6.42
CA SER A 55 -0.53 -4.54 5.99
C SER A 55 0.18 -3.69 4.93
N HIS A 56 1.51 -3.55 4.99
CA HIS A 56 2.29 -2.80 4.00
C HIS A 56 2.27 -3.46 2.62
N SER A 57 2.30 -4.79 2.58
CA SER A 57 2.18 -5.53 1.31
C SER A 57 0.74 -5.51 0.79
N TYR A 58 -0.26 -5.54 1.67
CA TYR A 58 -1.67 -5.44 1.29
C TYR A 58 -2.03 -4.09 0.64
N MET A 59 -1.44 -2.99 1.12
CA MET A 59 -1.72 -1.63 0.65
C MET A 59 -1.04 -1.26 -0.68
N LEU A 60 -0.38 -2.22 -1.34
CA LEU A 60 0.23 -2.00 -2.65
C LEU A 60 -0.84 -1.60 -3.69
N PRO A 61 -0.50 -0.69 -4.63
CA PRO A 61 -1.38 -0.31 -5.73
C PRO A 61 -1.97 -1.52 -6.47
N SER A 62 -3.31 -1.58 -6.56
CA SER A 62 -3.99 -2.63 -7.32
C SER A 62 -3.92 -2.37 -8.82
N ARG A 63 -3.77 -3.44 -9.59
CA ARG A 63 -3.89 -3.42 -11.05
C ARG A 63 -5.27 -3.00 -11.56
N GLN A 64 -6.29 -3.01 -10.71
CA GLN A 64 -7.65 -2.57 -11.05
C GLN A 64 -7.79 -1.05 -11.06
N LEU A 65 -7.00 -0.34 -10.24
CA LEU A 65 -7.11 1.11 -10.07
C LEU A 65 -5.92 1.88 -10.65
N TRP A 66 -4.74 1.26 -10.71
CA TRP A 66 -3.52 1.90 -11.24
C TRP A 66 -3.23 1.53 -12.68
N SER A 67 -2.71 2.49 -13.43
CA SER A 67 -2.37 2.26 -14.83
C SER A 67 -1.22 1.26 -14.96
N PRO A 68 -1.30 0.31 -15.89
CA PRO A 68 -0.28 -0.72 -16.10
C PRO A 68 1.09 -0.17 -16.55
N ASN A 69 1.15 1.09 -16.99
CA ASN A 69 2.37 1.76 -17.45
C ASN A 69 2.82 2.85 -16.47
N GLU A 70 2.10 3.01 -15.35
CA GLU A 70 2.44 3.99 -14.33
C GLU A 70 3.64 3.52 -13.51
N VAL A 71 4.68 4.35 -13.49
CA VAL A 71 5.89 4.09 -12.72
C VAL A 71 5.61 4.47 -11.27
N ILE A 72 5.66 3.47 -10.39
CA ILE A 72 5.38 3.62 -8.96
C ILE A 72 6.68 3.76 -8.16
N ALA A 73 7.77 3.13 -8.61
CA ALA A 73 9.10 3.27 -8.05
C ALA A 73 10.13 3.28 -9.17
N PHE A 74 11.26 3.95 -8.96
CA PHE A 74 12.36 3.95 -9.91
C PHE A 74 13.69 3.90 -9.18
N THR A 75 14.70 3.43 -9.88
CA THR A 75 16.11 3.45 -9.50
C THR A 75 16.89 4.10 -10.62
N LYS A 76 18.19 4.34 -10.42
CA LYS A 76 19.08 4.83 -11.48
C LYS A 76 19.07 3.95 -12.73
N TYR A 77 18.73 2.67 -12.59
CA TYR A 77 18.87 1.66 -13.65
C TYR A 77 17.54 1.12 -14.17
N LYS A 78 16.43 1.33 -13.44
CA LYS A 78 15.19 0.60 -13.70
C LYS A 78 13.94 1.24 -13.10
N ASN A 79 12.83 1.09 -13.82
CA ASN A 79 11.49 1.52 -13.40
C ASN A 79 10.62 0.32 -13.02
N TYR A 80 9.81 0.52 -11.98
CA TYR A 80 8.86 -0.47 -11.46
C TYR A 80 7.43 0.06 -11.60
N THR A 81 6.52 -0.85 -11.91
CA THR A 81 5.09 -0.66 -12.14
C THR A 81 4.33 -1.75 -11.38
N VAL A 82 3.00 -1.69 -11.39
CA VAL A 82 2.13 -2.73 -10.80
C VAL A 82 2.33 -4.15 -11.40
N LYS A 83 3.07 -4.26 -12.50
CA LYS A 83 3.36 -5.54 -13.17
C LYS A 83 4.57 -6.27 -12.62
N ASN A 84 5.53 -5.58 -11.99
CA ASN A 84 6.84 -6.15 -11.65
C ASN A 84 7.19 -6.03 -10.14
N TYR A 85 6.19 -6.24 -9.27
CA TYR A 85 6.39 -6.28 -7.82
C TYR A 85 7.37 -7.35 -7.35
N ASP A 86 7.31 -8.55 -7.93
CA ASP A 86 8.25 -9.64 -7.62
C ASP A 86 9.71 -9.19 -7.83
N GLU A 87 9.96 -8.59 -9.00
CA GLU A 87 11.27 -8.08 -9.37
C GLU A 87 11.72 -6.93 -8.46
N PHE A 88 10.80 -6.02 -8.12
CA PHE A 88 11.05 -4.94 -7.17
C PHE A 88 11.49 -5.47 -5.80
N PHE A 89 10.75 -6.42 -5.23
CA PHE A 89 11.03 -6.97 -3.91
C PHE A 89 12.33 -7.78 -3.87
N ARG A 90 12.66 -8.46 -4.97
CA ARG A 90 13.95 -9.14 -5.12
C ARG A 90 15.11 -8.13 -5.15
N ASP A 91 14.97 -7.06 -5.92
CA ASP A 91 16.04 -6.07 -6.12
C ASP A 91 16.35 -5.26 -4.83
N ILE A 92 15.38 -5.11 -3.92
CA ILE A 92 15.60 -4.51 -2.59
C ILE A 92 16.00 -5.52 -1.49
N GLY A 93 16.22 -6.79 -1.86
CA GLY A 93 16.59 -7.86 -0.93
C GLY A 93 15.50 -8.19 0.08
N PHE A 94 14.23 -8.13 -0.32
CA PHE A 94 13.08 -8.42 0.53
C PHE A 94 11.98 -9.20 -0.19
N SER A 95 12.33 -10.34 -0.78
CA SER A 95 11.41 -11.21 -1.53
C SER A 95 10.22 -11.72 -0.70
N THR A 96 10.35 -11.84 0.63
CA THR A 96 9.26 -12.23 1.53
C THR A 96 8.03 -11.32 1.40
N ALA A 97 8.20 -10.03 1.11
CA ALA A 97 7.06 -9.14 0.89
C ALA A 97 6.21 -9.53 -0.32
N PHE A 98 6.82 -10.13 -1.36
CA PHE A 98 6.04 -10.62 -2.49
C PHE A 98 5.19 -11.83 -2.10
N GLU A 99 5.69 -12.71 -1.22
CA GLU A 99 4.89 -13.79 -0.63
C GLU A 99 3.72 -13.23 0.20
N MET A 100 3.99 -12.26 1.07
CA MET A 100 2.97 -11.57 1.88
C MET A 100 1.92 -10.86 1.00
N TYR A 101 2.33 -10.30 -0.13
CA TYR A 101 1.41 -9.72 -1.11
C TYR A 101 0.54 -10.79 -1.78
N LYS A 102 1.10 -11.95 -2.15
CA LYS A 102 0.33 -13.07 -2.72
C LYS A 102 -0.74 -13.57 -1.75
N ASP A 103 -0.43 -13.66 -0.46
CA ASP A 103 -1.38 -14.07 0.58
C ASP A 103 -2.59 -13.12 0.68
N THR A 104 -2.39 -11.85 0.36
CA THR A 104 -3.41 -10.81 0.45
C THR A 104 -4.05 -10.45 -0.90
N PHE A 105 -3.58 -11.05 -2.01
CA PHE A 105 -4.01 -10.76 -3.38
C PHE A 105 -5.53 -10.83 -3.57
N ARG A 106 -6.19 -11.82 -2.95
CA ARG A 106 -7.66 -11.97 -3.05
C ARG A 106 -8.42 -10.76 -2.52
N TYR A 107 -7.83 -10.00 -1.60
CA TYR A 107 -8.42 -8.81 -1.01
C TYR A 107 -7.91 -7.56 -1.72
N ALA A 108 -6.60 -7.46 -1.94
CA ALA A 108 -5.98 -6.28 -2.55
C ALA A 108 -6.42 -6.07 -4.00
N GLU A 109 -6.59 -7.16 -4.77
CA GLU A 109 -6.86 -7.11 -6.21
C GLU A 109 -8.29 -7.51 -6.58
N LYS A 110 -9.08 -8.07 -5.65
CA LYS A 110 -10.45 -8.50 -5.93
C LYS A 110 -11.47 -8.09 -4.87
N GLY A 111 -11.03 -7.38 -3.82
CA GLY A 111 -11.86 -6.97 -2.67
C GLY A 111 -12.64 -5.67 -2.87
N LEU A 112 -12.69 -5.11 -4.07
CA LEU A 112 -13.34 -3.83 -4.37
C LEU A 112 -14.86 -3.92 -4.59
N ASN A 113 -15.49 -5.02 -4.17
CA ASN A 113 -16.93 -5.18 -4.33
C ASN A 113 -17.68 -4.23 -3.39
N PRO A 114 -18.77 -3.58 -3.86
CA PRO A 114 -19.54 -2.67 -3.03
C PRO A 114 -20.20 -3.41 -1.85
N PRO A 115 -20.31 -2.78 -0.67
CA PRO A 115 -20.76 -3.43 0.57
C PRO A 115 -22.28 -3.67 0.67
N GLY A 116 -23.07 -3.27 -0.34
CA GLY A 116 -24.52 -3.53 -0.39
C GLY A 116 -25.37 -2.75 0.63
N VAL A 117 -24.81 -1.69 1.23
CA VAL A 117 -25.48 -0.80 2.20
C VAL A 117 -25.30 0.66 1.78
N GLU A 118 -26.03 1.59 2.41
CA GLU A 118 -25.82 3.03 2.19
C GLU A 118 -24.37 3.42 2.55
N VAL A 119 -23.66 4.07 1.61
CA VAL A 119 -22.26 4.49 1.79
C VAL A 119 -22.11 6.00 1.63
N HIS A 120 -21.41 6.63 2.58
CA HIS A 120 -20.93 8.02 2.46
C HIS A 120 -19.41 8.04 2.48
N CYS A 121 -18.79 8.25 1.32
CA CYS A 121 -17.33 8.29 1.18
C CYS A 121 -16.79 9.70 1.46
N PHE A 122 -15.93 9.83 2.47
CA PHE A 122 -15.20 11.05 2.74
C PHE A 122 -13.72 10.84 2.43
N PHE A 123 -13.15 11.70 1.58
CA PHE A 123 -11.73 11.69 1.24
C PHE A 123 -11.21 13.12 1.12
N GLY A 124 -9.95 13.33 1.50
CA GLY A 124 -9.29 14.63 1.37
C GLY A 124 -8.88 14.89 -0.08
N THR A 125 -9.06 16.12 -0.53
CA THR A 125 -8.58 16.64 -1.82
C THR A 125 -7.69 17.85 -1.59
N GLU A 126 -6.93 18.26 -2.60
CA GLU A 126 -6.16 19.53 -2.61
C GLU A 126 -5.00 19.64 -1.62
N LEU A 127 -4.68 18.55 -0.91
CA LEU A 127 -3.41 18.41 -0.21
C LEU A 127 -2.40 17.74 -1.13
N GLU A 128 -1.19 18.31 -1.24
CA GLU A 128 -0.09 17.65 -1.93
C GLU A 128 0.26 16.35 -1.20
N THR A 129 -0.26 15.24 -1.72
CA THR A 129 0.30 13.92 -1.47
C THR A 129 1.58 13.81 -2.28
N MET A 130 2.61 13.17 -1.73
CA MET A 130 3.84 12.88 -2.48
C MET A 130 3.50 12.31 -3.87
N ASN A 131 3.74 13.14 -4.88
CA ASN A 131 3.59 12.83 -6.29
C ASN A 131 4.98 12.88 -6.91
N LYS A 132 5.34 11.81 -7.64
CA LYS A 132 6.58 11.59 -8.39
C LYS A 132 7.89 11.94 -7.67
#